data_AF-A0A6A9QBT5-F1
#
_entry.id   AF-A0A6A9QBT5-F1
#
_cell.length_a   1.000
_cell.length_b   1.000
_cell.length_c   1.000
_cell.angle_alpha   90.00
_cell.angle_beta   90.00
_cell.angle_gamma   90.00
#
_symmetry.space_group_name_H-M   'P 1'
#
loop_
_entity.id
_entity.type
_entity.pdbx_description
1 polymer ?
#
loop_
_entity_poly.entity_id
_entity_poly.type
_entity_poly.pdbx_seq_one_letter_code
_entity_poly.pdbx_strand_id
1 'polypeptide(L)'
;MSLFKKEEKKIFHIDRLPEEMKVAIKTLIDSSIPDVAKAYGFDYLYPKLGEPIFIPYGRLDGKYKSTIDAFEKILEEVEELKDNLKEYSKWYGNVKLFDHYRFTFYSYVDPNEGMKVGIGADPLSFPNSLFDVQSLCSALDKGKSIIILNPALSGYISSTCLSSFNIKFVDTISKRKDEIIDAYTWLNESFHENFDKDKVYDVELGREYMDRLFNVILSEVRNYSIESKEGDIAILPLLSYEEYGEKESIKNILQNDEKYKKYIEEGRLDEISLIPILFSGSLKELNEIKDRYSKVIVISDKKIRIKIDGNVKQINDKILVIENTKS
;
A
#
# COMPACT_ATOMS: atom_id res chain seq x y z
N MET A 1 -17.13 -21.12 32.20
CA MET A 1 -17.54 -21.55 30.84
C MET A 1 -18.88 -20.87 30.56
N SER A 2 -18.92 -19.93 29.62
CA SER A 2 -20.14 -19.16 29.31
C SER A 2 -21.13 -20.05 28.54
N LEU A 3 -22.37 -20.13 29.04
CA LEU A 3 -23.39 -21.10 28.69
C LEU A 3 -24.38 -20.62 27.60
N PHE A 4 -24.09 -19.53 26.91
CA PHE A 4 -24.86 -19.08 25.75
C PHE A 4 -23.93 -18.41 24.73
N LYS A 5 -23.31 -19.21 23.84
CA LYS A 5 -22.86 -18.65 22.56
C LYS A 5 -24.14 -18.40 21.77
N LYS A 6 -24.48 -17.12 21.57
CA LYS A 6 -25.57 -16.71 20.67
C LYS A 6 -25.31 -17.38 19.32
N GLU A 7 -26.24 -18.19 18.83
CA GLU A 7 -26.07 -18.81 17.51
C GLU A 7 -25.87 -17.72 16.47
N GLU A 8 -24.77 -17.80 15.72
CA GLU A 8 -24.44 -16.82 14.71
C GLU A 8 -25.47 -16.92 13.56
N LYS A 9 -26.09 -15.79 13.21
CA LYS A 9 -27.11 -15.75 12.15
C LYS A 9 -26.46 -16.12 10.82
N LYS A 10 -26.96 -17.17 10.14
CA LYS A 10 -26.42 -17.56 8.84
C LYS A 10 -26.88 -16.59 7.73
N ILE A 11 -25.96 -15.78 7.22
CA ILE A 11 -26.15 -14.90 6.08
C ILE A 11 -25.20 -15.32 4.96
N PHE A 12 -25.75 -15.61 3.78
CA PHE A 12 -24.98 -16.17 2.64
C PHE A 12 -24.71 -15.16 1.52
N HIS A 13 -25.25 -13.94 1.62
CA HIS A 13 -25.09 -12.91 0.60
C HIS A 13 -25.12 -11.52 1.24
N ILE A 14 -24.27 -10.62 0.75
CA ILE A 14 -24.15 -9.24 1.24
C ILE A 14 -25.47 -8.47 1.16
N ASP A 15 -26.30 -8.72 0.15
CA ASP A 15 -27.63 -8.08 -0.01
C ASP A 15 -28.65 -8.40 1.11
N ARG A 16 -28.31 -9.32 2.02
CA ARG A 16 -29.16 -9.62 3.19
C ARG A 16 -28.72 -8.87 4.45
N LEU A 17 -27.62 -8.12 4.37
CA LEU A 17 -27.20 -7.21 5.44
C LEU A 17 -28.04 -5.92 5.37
N PRO A 18 -28.09 -5.16 6.48
CA PRO A 18 -28.58 -3.78 6.44
C PRO A 18 -27.86 -2.97 5.36
N GLU A 19 -28.57 -2.03 4.74
CA GLU A 19 -28.05 -1.28 3.59
C GLU A 19 -26.75 -0.56 3.93
N GLU A 20 -26.68 0.09 5.09
CA GLU A 20 -25.49 0.81 5.54
C GLU A 20 -24.26 -0.10 5.64
N MET A 21 -24.44 -1.35 6.08
CA MET A 21 -23.36 -2.34 6.16
C MET A 21 -22.98 -2.88 4.79
N LYS A 22 -23.95 -3.15 3.92
CA LYS A 22 -23.69 -3.53 2.53
C LYS A 22 -22.84 -2.48 1.83
N VAL A 23 -23.23 -1.21 1.94
CA VAL A 23 -22.52 -0.08 1.34
C VAL A 23 -21.13 0.06 1.94
N ALA A 24 -21.01 -0.01 3.28
CA ALA A 24 -19.72 0.09 3.94
C ALA A 24 -18.73 -0.99 3.45
N ILE A 25 -19.15 -2.26 3.39
CA ILE A 25 -18.29 -3.35 2.93
C ILE A 25 -17.80 -3.11 1.49
N LYS A 26 -18.72 -2.74 0.57
CA LYS A 26 -18.35 -2.46 -0.83
C LYS A 26 -17.32 -1.33 -0.90
N THR A 27 -17.64 -0.19 -0.30
CA THR A 27 -16.74 0.97 -0.27
C THR A 27 -15.36 0.64 0.32
N LEU A 28 -15.28 -0.07 1.44
CA LEU A 28 -14.00 -0.42 2.08
C LEU A 28 -13.11 -1.33 1.22
N ILE A 29 -13.72 -2.24 0.45
CA ILE A 29 -12.98 -3.11 -0.48
C ILE A 29 -12.37 -2.27 -1.60
N ASP A 30 -13.15 -1.37 -2.18
CA ASP A 30 -12.74 -0.51 -3.30
C ASP A 30 -11.75 0.59 -2.88
N SER A 31 -11.77 1.02 -1.61
CA SER A 31 -10.92 2.08 -1.07
C SER A 31 -9.58 1.60 -0.49
N SER A 32 -9.14 0.35 -0.73
CA SER A 32 -7.94 -0.25 -0.09
C SER A 32 -6.57 0.32 -0.51
N ILE A 33 -6.52 1.18 -1.55
CA ILE A 33 -5.36 1.93 -2.07
C ILE A 33 -3.97 1.29 -1.85
N PRO A 34 -3.75 0.03 -2.28
CA PRO A 34 -2.52 -0.72 -2.00
C PRO A 34 -1.26 -0.08 -2.58
N ASP A 35 -1.39 0.77 -3.61
CA ASP A 35 -0.27 1.53 -4.15
C ASP A 35 0.32 2.50 -3.14
N VAL A 36 -0.48 3.10 -2.26
CA VAL A 36 0.05 4.00 -1.22
C VAL A 36 0.88 3.19 -0.22
N ALA A 37 0.41 2.03 0.21
CA ALA A 37 1.19 1.13 1.06
C ALA A 37 2.52 0.75 0.37
N LYS A 38 2.45 0.28 -0.89
CA LYS A 38 3.63 -0.08 -1.69
C LYS A 38 4.59 1.09 -1.88
N ALA A 39 4.08 2.30 -2.08
CA ALA A 39 4.86 3.51 -2.29
C ALA A 39 5.67 3.94 -1.06
N TYR A 40 5.29 3.48 0.14
CA TYR A 40 6.08 3.65 1.36
C TYR A 40 6.85 2.38 1.74
N GLY A 41 6.80 1.34 0.92
CA GLY A 41 7.44 0.06 1.20
C GLY A 41 6.75 -0.73 2.32
N PHE A 42 5.43 -0.61 2.46
CA PHE A 42 4.60 -1.48 3.30
C PHE A 42 3.86 -2.50 2.43
N ASP A 43 3.46 -3.62 3.02
CA ASP A 43 2.76 -4.70 2.33
C ASP A 43 1.48 -5.09 3.11
N TYR A 44 0.42 -5.47 2.39
CA TYR A 44 -0.67 -6.23 2.99
C TYR A 44 -0.35 -7.72 2.98
N LEU A 45 -0.53 -8.39 4.12
CA LEU A 45 -0.28 -9.82 4.21
C LEU A 45 -1.54 -10.59 3.82
N TYR A 46 -1.40 -11.45 2.82
CA TYR A 46 -2.44 -12.38 2.42
C TYR A 46 -2.37 -13.67 3.24
N PRO A 47 -3.49 -14.36 3.49
CA PRO A 47 -3.44 -15.68 4.11
C PRO A 47 -2.72 -16.68 3.19
N LYS A 48 -1.73 -17.43 3.71
CA LYS A 48 -1.04 -18.50 2.95
C LYS A 48 -1.80 -19.82 2.98
N LEU A 49 -2.34 -20.19 4.14
CA LEU A 49 -3.03 -21.46 4.40
C LEU A 49 -4.05 -21.27 5.53
N GLY A 50 -5.33 -21.50 5.30
CA GLY A 50 -6.37 -21.29 6.33
C GLY A 50 -7.05 -19.93 6.24
N GLU A 51 -7.89 -19.64 7.23
CA GLU A 51 -8.77 -18.47 7.22
C GLU A 51 -7.97 -17.19 7.52
N PRO A 52 -8.21 -16.07 6.79
CA PRO A 52 -7.73 -14.75 7.19
C PRO A 52 -8.35 -14.36 8.55
N ILE A 53 -8.15 -13.11 8.99
CA ILE A 53 -9.16 -12.52 9.87
C ILE A 53 -10.48 -12.51 9.08
N PHE A 54 -11.33 -13.50 9.34
CA PHE A 54 -12.57 -13.72 8.61
C PHE A 54 -13.76 -13.32 9.47
N ILE A 55 -14.53 -12.34 8.97
CA ILE A 55 -15.75 -11.87 9.61
C ILE A 55 -16.94 -12.37 8.81
N PRO A 56 -17.66 -13.40 9.29
CA PRO A 56 -18.87 -13.86 8.63
C PRO A 56 -19.96 -12.79 8.68
N TYR A 57 -20.77 -12.70 7.62
CA TYR A 57 -21.83 -11.70 7.52
C TYR A 57 -22.82 -11.76 8.69
N GLY A 58 -23.01 -12.92 9.31
CA GLY A 58 -23.86 -13.06 10.49
C GLY A 58 -23.52 -12.13 11.66
N ARG A 59 -22.24 -11.77 11.80
CA ARG A 59 -21.75 -10.85 12.84
C ARG A 59 -21.87 -9.38 12.47
N LEU A 60 -22.05 -9.11 11.18
CA LEU A 60 -22.23 -7.77 10.62
C LEU A 60 -23.72 -7.41 10.49
N ASP A 61 -24.64 -8.29 10.91
CA ASP A 61 -26.07 -8.00 10.98
C ASP A 61 -26.40 -7.08 12.17
N GLY A 62 -27.29 -6.12 11.98
CA GLY A 62 -27.58 -5.13 13.02
C GLY A 62 -28.48 -3.99 12.57
N LYS A 63 -28.41 -2.87 13.31
CA LYS A 63 -29.03 -1.59 12.94
C LYS A 63 -27.95 -0.52 13.02
N TYR A 64 -27.66 0.11 11.88
CA TYR A 64 -26.62 1.13 11.76
C TYR A 64 -27.29 2.45 11.38
N LYS A 65 -26.78 3.58 11.90
CA LYS A 65 -27.33 4.90 11.54
C LYS A 65 -26.65 5.48 10.31
N SER A 66 -25.44 5.00 10.01
CA SER A 66 -24.60 5.45 8.90
C SER A 66 -23.67 4.33 8.45
N THR A 67 -23.04 4.51 7.29
CA THR A 67 -21.96 3.66 6.78
C THR A 67 -20.70 3.73 7.65
N ILE A 68 -20.44 4.87 8.30
CA ILE A 68 -19.36 5.05 9.28
C ILE A 68 -19.63 4.19 10.52
N ASP A 69 -20.85 4.22 11.08
CA ASP A 69 -21.25 3.35 12.20
C ASP A 69 -21.05 1.86 11.83
N ALA A 70 -21.38 1.49 10.59
CA ALA A 70 -21.17 0.13 10.10
C ALA A 70 -19.68 -0.22 9.95
N PHE A 71 -18.85 0.73 9.51
CA PHE A 71 -17.40 0.57 9.46
C PHE A 71 -16.79 0.39 10.85
N GLU A 72 -17.21 1.19 11.84
CA GLU A 72 -16.79 1.01 13.23
C GLU A 72 -17.10 -0.41 13.72
N LYS A 73 -18.29 -0.94 13.39
CA LYS A 73 -18.64 -2.32 13.72
C LYS A 73 -17.72 -3.35 13.06
N ILE A 74 -17.32 -3.14 11.80
CA ILE A 74 -16.35 -4.01 11.12
C ILE A 74 -15.01 -4.00 11.88
N LEU A 75 -14.53 -2.83 12.29
CA LEU A 75 -13.27 -2.71 13.04
C LEU A 75 -13.35 -3.40 14.41
N GLU A 76 -14.49 -3.31 15.10
CA GLU A 76 -14.73 -4.06 16.35
C GLU A 76 -14.61 -5.58 16.13
N GLU A 77 -15.23 -6.11 15.07
CA GLU A 77 -15.15 -7.54 14.75
C GLU A 77 -13.72 -7.98 14.37
N VAL A 78 -12.96 -7.10 13.70
CA VAL A 78 -11.54 -7.35 13.46
C VAL A 78 -10.77 -7.45 14.78
N GLU A 79 -11.03 -6.54 15.73
CA GLU A 79 -10.40 -6.54 17.06
C GLU A 79 -10.66 -7.85 17.81
N GLU A 80 -11.91 -8.33 17.82
CA GLU A 80 -12.29 -9.59 18.47
C GLU A 80 -11.59 -10.82 17.87
N LEU A 81 -11.16 -10.72 16.61
CA LEU A 81 -10.49 -11.78 15.87
C LEU A 81 -8.96 -11.59 15.78
N LYS A 82 -8.38 -10.59 16.43
CA LYS A 82 -6.93 -10.29 16.36
C LYS A 82 -6.05 -11.43 16.85
N ASP A 83 -6.55 -12.36 17.67
CA ASP A 83 -5.79 -13.55 18.04
C ASP A 83 -5.38 -14.40 16.81
N ASN A 84 -6.11 -14.31 15.70
CA ASN A 84 -5.75 -14.96 14.43
C ASN A 84 -4.50 -14.33 13.77
N LEU A 85 -4.09 -13.12 14.17
CA LEU A 85 -2.84 -12.50 13.71
C LEU A 85 -1.60 -13.33 14.09
N LYS A 86 -1.70 -14.18 15.11
CA LYS A 86 -0.62 -15.12 15.49
C LYS A 86 -0.29 -16.12 14.37
N GLU A 87 -1.27 -16.48 13.53
CA GLU A 87 -1.02 -17.36 12.37
C GLU A 87 -0.20 -16.64 11.28
N TYR A 88 -0.45 -15.35 11.06
CA TYR A 88 0.36 -14.54 10.14
C TYR A 88 1.83 -14.53 10.56
N SER A 89 2.13 -14.44 11.86
CA SER A 89 3.50 -14.53 12.35
C SER A 89 4.18 -15.88 12.06
N LYS A 90 3.42 -16.98 11.93
CA LYS A 90 3.98 -18.28 11.51
C LYS A 90 4.33 -18.31 10.02
N TRP A 91 3.53 -17.65 9.19
CA TRP A 91 3.73 -17.64 7.73
C TRP A 91 4.77 -16.65 7.26
N TYR A 92 4.82 -15.49 7.91
CA TYR A 92 5.62 -14.34 7.50
C TYR A 92 6.79 -14.08 8.44
N GLY A 93 6.89 -14.83 9.55
CA GLY A 93 7.87 -14.56 10.60
C GLY A 93 7.42 -13.41 11.49
N ASN A 94 8.34 -12.85 12.26
CA ASN A 94 8.04 -11.84 13.27
C ASN A 94 7.91 -10.43 12.66
N VAL A 95 7.03 -10.27 11.67
CA VAL A 95 6.75 -8.99 11.01
C VAL A 95 5.80 -8.16 11.88
N LYS A 96 6.07 -6.86 12.00
CA LYS A 96 5.16 -5.92 12.68
C LYS A 96 3.92 -5.72 11.83
N LEU A 97 2.76 -5.88 12.46
CA LEU A 97 1.44 -5.67 11.86
C LEU A 97 0.85 -4.36 12.37
N PHE A 98 -0.01 -3.75 11.56
CA PHE A 98 -0.64 -2.47 11.86
C PHE A 98 -2.17 -2.60 11.86
N ASP A 99 -2.83 -1.72 12.62
CA ASP A 99 -4.29 -1.64 12.72
C ASP A 99 -4.92 -0.91 11.52
N HIS A 100 -4.54 -1.39 10.34
CA HIS A 100 -5.16 -1.12 9.06
C HIS A 100 -5.23 -2.43 8.29
N TYR A 101 -6.36 -2.69 7.66
CA TYR A 101 -6.61 -3.92 6.94
C TYR A 101 -6.96 -3.61 5.50
N ARG A 102 -6.74 -4.55 4.59
CA ARG A 102 -7.36 -4.56 3.26
C ARG A 102 -8.50 -5.53 3.31
N PHE A 103 -9.72 -5.05 3.11
CA PHE A 103 -10.90 -5.90 3.11
C PHE A 103 -11.07 -6.58 1.74
N THR A 104 -11.54 -7.83 1.76
CA THR A 104 -11.87 -8.60 0.56
C THR A 104 -13.14 -9.42 0.78
N PHE A 105 -13.87 -9.73 -0.29
CA PHE A 105 -14.90 -10.76 -0.22
C PHE A 105 -14.27 -12.12 0.03
N TYR A 106 -14.80 -12.88 0.99
CA TYR A 106 -14.26 -14.19 1.34
C TYR A 106 -15.36 -15.21 1.62
N SER A 107 -15.08 -16.47 1.28
CA SER A 107 -15.93 -17.60 1.64
C SER A 107 -15.10 -18.86 1.80
N TYR A 108 -15.56 -19.75 2.67
CA TYR A 108 -14.98 -21.09 2.81
C TYR A 108 -16.06 -22.11 3.18
N VAL A 109 -15.71 -23.38 3.07
CA VAL A 109 -16.60 -24.50 3.42
C VAL A 109 -16.11 -25.11 4.73
N ASP A 110 -16.91 -24.95 5.78
CA ASP A 110 -16.73 -25.65 7.05
C ASP A 110 -17.33 -27.07 6.92
N PRO A 111 -16.57 -28.13 7.25
CA PRO A 111 -17.06 -29.51 7.15
C PRO A 111 -18.31 -29.81 8.00
N ASN A 112 -18.50 -29.09 9.11
CA ASN A 112 -19.60 -29.29 10.06
C ASN A 112 -20.71 -28.26 9.89
N GLU A 113 -20.38 -27.02 9.54
CA GLU A 113 -21.32 -25.90 9.51
C GLU A 113 -21.77 -25.49 8.11
N GLY A 114 -21.13 -26.04 7.07
CA GLY A 114 -21.38 -25.75 5.66
C GLY A 114 -20.64 -24.52 5.16
N MET A 115 -21.09 -23.97 4.02
CA MET A 115 -20.49 -22.76 3.45
C MET A 115 -20.70 -21.55 4.36
N LYS A 116 -19.63 -20.81 4.63
CA LYS A 116 -19.63 -19.52 5.31
C LYS A 116 -19.16 -18.43 4.35
N VAL A 117 -19.82 -17.28 4.40
CA VAL A 117 -19.56 -16.13 3.52
C VAL A 117 -19.42 -14.88 4.39
N GLY A 118 -18.50 -14.00 4.02
CA GLY A 118 -18.14 -12.85 4.82
C GLY A 118 -17.11 -11.97 4.14
N ILE A 119 -16.35 -11.26 4.96
CA ILE A 119 -15.19 -10.48 4.53
C ILE A 119 -13.91 -11.04 5.15
N GLY A 120 -12.82 -11.02 4.39
CA GLY A 120 -11.47 -11.18 4.91
C GLY A 120 -10.86 -9.82 5.20
N ALA A 121 -10.03 -9.73 6.24
CA ALA A 121 -9.27 -8.55 6.60
C ALA A 121 -7.76 -8.86 6.60
N ASP A 122 -7.07 -8.43 5.54
CA ASP A 122 -5.64 -8.65 5.34
C ASP A 122 -4.85 -7.53 6.05
N PRO A 123 -4.03 -7.82 7.08
CA PRO A 123 -3.36 -6.76 7.84
C PRO A 123 -2.26 -6.07 7.03
N LEU A 124 -2.15 -4.76 7.19
CA LEU A 124 -0.98 -3.99 6.78
C LEU A 124 0.22 -4.40 7.64
N SER A 125 1.40 -4.42 7.03
CA SER A 125 2.62 -4.90 7.68
C SER A 125 3.85 -4.15 7.22
N PHE A 126 4.92 -4.26 8.02
CA PHE A 126 6.24 -3.92 7.54
C PHE A 126 6.62 -4.79 6.33
N PRO A 127 7.49 -4.28 5.45
CA PRO A 127 7.80 -4.96 4.21
C PRO A 127 8.38 -6.35 4.43
N ASN A 128 8.04 -7.27 3.53
CA ASN A 128 8.56 -8.62 3.57
C ASN A 128 9.67 -8.88 2.55
N SER A 129 9.55 -8.42 1.28
CA SER A 129 10.54 -8.80 0.25
C SER A 129 10.54 -8.00 -1.06
N LEU A 130 9.95 -6.80 -1.14
CA LEU A 130 9.87 -6.08 -2.42
C LEU A 130 11.26 -5.68 -2.95
N PHE A 131 12.13 -5.22 -2.04
CA PHE A 131 13.50 -4.79 -2.35
C PHE A 131 14.55 -5.71 -1.71
N ASP A 132 15.68 -5.91 -2.39
CA ASP A 132 16.84 -6.63 -1.83
C ASP A 132 17.64 -5.72 -0.88
N VAL A 133 17.07 -5.48 0.30
CA VAL A 133 17.66 -4.57 1.29
C VAL A 133 18.96 -5.12 1.89
N GLN A 134 19.14 -6.44 1.93
CA GLN A 134 20.38 -7.03 2.45
C GLN A 134 21.58 -6.71 1.54
N SER A 135 21.40 -6.86 0.22
CA SER A 135 22.42 -6.44 -0.75
C SER A 135 22.64 -4.93 -0.74
N LEU A 136 21.56 -4.14 -0.57
CA LEU A 136 21.67 -2.68 -0.41
C LEU A 136 22.55 -2.30 0.79
N CYS A 137 22.27 -2.84 1.98
CA CYS A 137 23.04 -2.57 3.18
C CYS A 137 24.53 -2.92 3.03
N SER A 138 24.84 -3.94 2.24
CA SER A 138 26.22 -4.35 1.96
C SER A 138 26.98 -3.36 1.06
N ALA A 139 26.27 -2.49 0.34
CA ALA A 139 26.84 -1.44 -0.51
C ALA A 139 26.95 -0.06 0.17
N LEU A 140 26.41 0.08 1.38
CA LEU A 140 26.42 1.31 2.16
C LEU A 140 27.68 1.44 3.03
N ASP A 141 28.16 2.67 3.18
CA ASP A 141 29.33 2.98 4.01
C ASP A 141 28.89 3.45 5.40
N LYS A 142 29.45 2.84 6.45
CA LYS A 142 29.18 3.27 7.84
C LYS A 142 29.75 4.66 8.10
N GLY A 143 29.03 5.44 8.91
CA GLY A 143 29.42 6.80 9.29
C GLY A 143 29.13 7.87 8.24
N LYS A 144 28.59 7.49 7.06
CA LYS A 144 28.09 8.41 6.05
C LYS A 144 26.62 8.74 6.26
N SER A 145 26.24 9.98 5.95
CA SER A 145 24.84 10.39 5.87
C SER A 145 24.23 9.89 4.56
N ILE A 146 23.07 9.24 4.65
CA ILE A 146 22.41 8.60 3.51
C ILE A 146 21.02 9.20 3.33
N ILE A 147 20.73 9.63 2.10
CA ILE A 147 19.42 10.14 1.72
C ILE A 147 18.74 9.21 0.73
N ILE A 148 17.52 8.77 1.03
CA ILE A 148 16.65 8.06 0.09
C ILE A 148 15.78 9.11 -0.60
N LEU A 149 15.80 9.16 -1.93
CA LEU A 149 15.22 10.29 -2.68
C LEU A 149 13.70 10.26 -2.83
N ASN A 150 13.05 9.17 -2.40
CA ASN A 150 11.60 9.00 -2.40
C ASN A 150 11.17 8.00 -1.29
N PRO A 151 9.88 7.83 -0.99
CA PRO A 151 9.45 7.09 0.20
C PRO A 151 9.45 5.55 0.07
N ALA A 152 9.80 4.98 -1.09
CA ALA A 152 9.63 3.55 -1.37
C ALA A 152 10.35 2.58 -0.42
N LEU A 153 11.40 3.06 0.26
CA LEU A 153 12.14 2.27 1.25
C LEU A 153 11.85 2.68 2.71
N SER A 154 10.93 3.62 2.95
CA SER A 154 10.70 4.18 4.29
C SER A 154 10.25 3.15 5.32
N GLY A 155 9.36 2.22 4.95
CA GLY A 155 8.92 1.09 5.78
C GLY A 155 10.04 0.08 6.10
N TYR A 156 11.14 0.08 5.33
CA TYR A 156 12.30 -0.79 5.58
C TYR A 156 13.28 -0.21 6.59
N ILE A 157 13.24 1.11 6.86
CA ILE A 157 14.30 1.78 7.64
C ILE A 157 14.39 1.20 9.05
N SER A 158 13.28 1.15 9.78
CA SER A 158 13.25 0.69 11.19
C SER A 158 13.22 -0.83 11.33
N SER A 159 12.85 -1.56 10.27
CA SER A 159 12.57 -3.00 10.31
C SER A 159 13.71 -3.87 9.78
N THR A 160 14.77 -3.28 9.23
CA THR A 160 15.87 -4.00 8.57
C THR A 160 17.25 -3.50 8.99
N CYS A 161 18.30 -3.99 8.32
CA CYS A 161 19.68 -3.52 8.48
C CYS A 161 19.88 -2.02 8.23
N LEU A 162 18.95 -1.35 7.53
CA LEU A 162 18.97 0.10 7.31
C LEU A 162 18.94 0.88 8.64
N SER A 163 18.34 0.33 9.69
CA SER A 163 18.29 0.94 11.03
C SER A 163 19.67 1.22 11.65
N SER A 164 20.72 0.55 11.17
CA SER A 164 22.09 0.73 11.64
C SER A 164 22.84 1.89 10.97
N PHE A 165 22.20 2.59 10.04
CA PHE A 165 22.78 3.69 9.26
C PHE A 165 22.09 5.03 9.55
N ASN A 166 22.79 6.14 9.32
CA ASN A 166 22.20 7.48 9.39
C ASN A 166 21.39 7.77 8.12
N ILE A 167 20.15 7.29 8.10
CA ILE A 167 19.26 7.37 6.93
C ILE A 167 18.13 8.37 7.17
N LYS A 168 17.90 9.21 6.16
CA LYS A 168 16.69 10.01 6.00
C LYS A 168 16.09 9.76 4.61
N PHE A 169 14.83 10.13 4.41
CA PHE A 169 14.19 10.07 3.09
C PHE A 169 13.43 11.35 2.76
N VAL A 170 13.29 11.61 1.47
CA VAL A 170 12.46 12.69 0.95
C VAL A 170 11.05 12.17 0.74
N ASP A 171 10.08 12.76 1.45
CA ASP A 171 8.68 12.43 1.28
C ASP A 171 8.06 13.25 0.15
N THR A 172 7.93 12.62 -1.02
CA THR A 172 7.31 13.21 -2.21
C THR A 172 5.81 12.96 -2.30
N ILE A 173 5.23 12.14 -1.41
CA ILE A 173 3.86 11.62 -1.55
C ILE A 173 2.91 12.28 -0.55
N SER A 174 3.31 12.52 0.70
CA SER A 174 2.39 13.07 1.72
C SER A 174 1.81 14.43 1.33
N LYS A 175 2.58 15.27 0.63
CA LYS A 175 2.11 16.57 0.10
C LYS A 175 1.02 16.43 -0.96
N ARG A 176 0.85 15.25 -1.55
CA ARG A 176 -0.19 14.92 -2.54
C ARG A 176 -1.32 14.06 -1.97
N LYS A 177 -1.40 13.88 -0.65
CA LYS A 177 -2.40 13.01 0.01
C LYS A 177 -3.82 13.24 -0.53
N ASP A 178 -4.29 14.47 -0.49
CA ASP A 178 -5.67 14.79 -0.88
C ASP A 178 -5.90 14.53 -2.37
N GLU A 179 -4.93 14.85 -3.23
CA GLU A 179 -4.99 14.57 -4.67
C GLU A 179 -5.08 13.06 -4.96
N ILE A 180 -4.34 12.24 -4.20
CA ILE A 180 -4.36 10.78 -4.33
C ILE A 180 -5.72 10.22 -3.90
N ILE A 181 -6.23 10.67 -2.75
CA ILE A 181 -7.53 10.26 -2.24
C ILE A 181 -8.65 10.68 -3.21
N ASP A 182 -8.59 11.90 -3.74
CA ASP A 182 -9.53 12.41 -4.73
C ASP A 182 -9.50 11.58 -6.02
N ALA A 183 -8.31 11.17 -6.48
CA ALA A 183 -8.18 10.35 -7.67
C ALA A 183 -8.81 8.96 -7.49
N TYR A 184 -8.54 8.28 -6.37
CA TYR A 184 -9.16 6.98 -6.07
C TYR A 184 -10.66 7.07 -5.85
N THR A 185 -11.12 8.09 -5.12
CA THR A 185 -12.54 8.37 -4.92
C THR A 185 -13.24 8.53 -6.27
N TRP A 186 -12.66 9.35 -7.16
CA TRP A 186 -13.20 9.57 -8.50
C TRP A 186 -13.20 8.30 -9.35
N LEU A 187 -12.15 7.48 -9.31
CA LEU A 187 -12.11 6.20 -10.02
C LEU A 187 -13.26 5.29 -9.56
N ASN A 188 -13.40 5.11 -8.25
CA ASN A 188 -14.42 4.24 -7.68
C ASN A 188 -15.82 4.75 -7.99
N GLU A 189 -16.10 6.03 -7.74
CA GLU A 189 -17.38 6.67 -8.06
C GLU A 189 -17.72 6.47 -9.55
N SER A 190 -16.78 6.77 -10.45
CA SER A 190 -16.97 6.60 -11.88
C SER A 190 -17.25 5.14 -12.28
N PHE A 191 -16.61 4.17 -11.63
CA PHE A 191 -16.89 2.76 -11.89
C PHE A 191 -18.28 2.35 -11.44
N HIS A 192 -18.71 2.74 -10.23
CA HIS A 192 -20.04 2.39 -9.76
C HIS A 192 -21.14 3.05 -10.58
N GLU A 193 -20.96 4.28 -11.04
CA GLU A 193 -21.93 4.99 -11.89
C GLU A 193 -22.16 4.29 -13.24
N ASN A 194 -21.07 3.78 -13.83
CA ASN A 194 -21.05 3.28 -15.20
C ASN A 194 -21.18 1.76 -15.32
N PHE A 195 -20.70 0.98 -14.34
CA PHE A 195 -20.55 -0.48 -14.45
C PHE A 195 -21.23 -1.27 -13.33
N ASP A 196 -21.35 -0.73 -12.12
CA ASP A 196 -22.03 -1.44 -11.02
C ASP A 196 -23.56 -1.32 -11.15
N LYS A 197 -24.26 -2.42 -10.87
CA LYS A 197 -25.73 -2.47 -10.91
C LYS A 197 -26.35 -1.68 -9.77
N ASP A 198 -25.71 -1.70 -8.61
CA ASP A 198 -26.22 -1.06 -7.41
C ASP A 198 -25.92 0.45 -7.41
N LYS A 199 -24.89 0.89 -8.16
CA LYS A 199 -24.46 2.29 -8.26
C LYS A 199 -24.21 2.95 -6.89
N VAL A 200 -23.70 2.17 -5.93
CA VAL A 200 -23.45 2.68 -4.59
C VAL A 200 -21.97 2.69 -4.27
N TYR A 201 -21.49 3.87 -3.90
CA TYR A 201 -20.18 4.10 -3.32
C TYR A 201 -20.31 5.27 -2.33
N ASP A 202 -19.95 5.05 -1.08
CA ASP A 202 -19.92 6.13 -0.09
C ASP A 202 -18.58 6.87 -0.14
N VAL A 203 -18.62 8.09 -0.70
CA VAL A 203 -17.43 8.94 -0.84
C VAL A 203 -16.85 9.32 0.52
N GLU A 204 -17.68 9.64 1.50
CA GLU A 204 -17.20 10.10 2.82
C GLU A 204 -16.46 8.97 3.54
N LEU A 205 -17.07 7.78 3.59
CA LEU A 205 -16.44 6.60 4.16
C LEU A 205 -15.15 6.21 3.42
N GLY A 206 -15.17 6.24 2.08
CA GLY A 206 -14.00 5.91 1.28
C GLY A 206 -12.81 6.82 1.59
N ARG A 207 -13.06 8.13 1.75
CA ARG A 207 -12.04 9.10 2.15
C ARG A 207 -11.52 8.85 3.56
N GLU A 208 -12.41 8.65 4.53
CA GLU A 208 -12.05 8.36 5.92
C GLU A 208 -11.12 7.14 6.02
N TYR A 209 -11.48 6.07 5.30
CA TYR A 209 -10.69 4.85 5.27
C TYR A 209 -9.32 5.03 4.61
N MET A 210 -9.25 5.73 3.48
CA MET A 210 -7.97 6.04 2.83
C MET A 210 -7.08 6.97 3.68
N ASP A 211 -7.68 7.95 4.36
CA ASP A 211 -6.95 8.85 5.26
C ASP A 211 -6.33 8.09 6.44
N ARG A 212 -7.08 7.11 6.98
CA ARG A 212 -6.58 6.21 8.02
C ARG A 212 -5.30 5.48 7.57
N LEU A 213 -5.18 5.06 6.31
CA LEU A 213 -3.93 4.46 5.78
C LEU A 213 -2.76 5.42 5.88
N PHE A 214 -2.94 6.64 5.39
CA PHE A 214 -1.90 7.66 5.44
C PHE A 214 -1.49 7.94 6.89
N ASN A 215 -2.44 8.06 7.81
CA ASN A 215 -2.15 8.32 9.22
C ASN A 215 -1.33 7.19 9.83
N VAL A 216 -1.68 5.93 9.57
CA VAL A 216 -0.92 4.75 10.04
C VAL A 216 0.50 4.77 9.49
N ILE A 217 0.67 4.90 8.17
CA ILE A 217 1.99 4.90 7.52
C ILE A 217 2.85 6.07 8.03
N LEU A 218 2.32 7.29 7.99
CA LEU A 218 3.07 8.50 8.36
C LEU A 218 3.45 8.51 9.84
N SER A 219 2.64 7.92 10.71
CA SER A 219 2.99 7.78 12.12
C SER A 219 4.28 6.98 12.36
N GLU A 220 4.56 6.02 11.47
CA GLU A 220 5.72 5.14 11.56
C GLU A 220 6.97 5.74 10.90
N VAL A 221 6.81 6.45 9.78
CA VAL A 221 7.96 6.87 8.95
C VAL A 221 8.36 8.33 9.11
N ARG A 222 7.48 9.22 9.59
CA ARG A 222 7.73 10.68 9.60
C ARG A 222 9.02 11.12 10.30
N ASN A 223 9.49 10.35 11.29
CA ASN A 223 10.73 10.68 12.01
C ASN A 223 11.99 10.56 11.13
N TYR A 224 11.88 9.85 10.01
CA TYR A 224 12.94 9.70 9.01
C TYR A 224 12.77 10.66 7.82
N SER A 225 11.62 11.34 7.68
CA SER A 225 11.40 12.24 6.55
C SER A 225 12.15 13.56 6.72
N ILE A 226 12.66 14.10 5.61
CA ILE A 226 13.30 15.42 5.53
C ILE A 226 12.95 16.09 4.20
N GLU A 227 13.00 17.42 4.14
CA GLU A 227 12.79 18.16 2.88
C GLU A 227 14.07 18.32 2.05
N SER A 228 15.23 18.36 2.71
CA SER A 228 16.53 18.52 2.07
C SER A 228 16.97 17.22 1.39
N LYS A 229 17.59 17.34 0.21
CA LYS A 229 18.25 16.22 -0.48
C LYS A 229 19.72 16.06 -0.07
N GLU A 230 20.20 16.76 0.96
CA GLU A 230 21.60 16.69 1.36
C GLU A 230 21.98 15.33 1.99
N GLY A 231 23.16 14.83 1.63
CA GLY A 231 23.73 13.59 2.15
C GLY A 231 25.04 13.24 1.44
N ASP A 232 25.82 12.32 2.00
CA ASP A 232 27.03 11.80 1.35
C ASP A 232 26.69 10.83 0.22
N ILE A 233 25.70 9.97 0.48
CA ILE A 233 25.23 8.89 -0.40
C ILE A 233 23.74 9.10 -0.70
N ALA A 234 23.37 9.03 -1.98
CA ALA A 234 21.97 8.98 -2.38
C ALA A 234 21.52 7.55 -2.70
N ILE A 235 20.34 7.18 -2.27
CA ILE A 235 19.63 5.97 -2.70
C ILE A 235 18.42 6.43 -3.52
N LEU A 236 18.31 5.93 -4.75
CA LEU A 236 17.17 6.16 -5.62
C LEU A 236 16.41 4.85 -5.82
N PRO A 237 15.29 4.65 -5.10
CA PRO A 237 14.36 3.58 -5.42
C PRO A 237 13.65 3.84 -6.75
N LEU A 238 13.62 2.86 -7.65
CA LEU A 238 12.94 2.88 -8.94
C LEU A 238 11.83 1.83 -8.97
N LEU A 239 10.57 2.29 -8.86
CA LEU A 239 9.38 1.45 -8.96
C LEU A 239 8.70 1.52 -10.35
N SER A 240 9.05 2.53 -11.15
CA SER A 240 8.52 2.74 -12.50
C SER A 240 9.59 3.31 -13.42
N TYR A 241 9.40 3.10 -14.73
CA TYR A 241 10.16 3.74 -15.80
C TYR A 241 9.29 4.68 -16.64
N GLU A 242 7.98 4.73 -16.36
CA GLU A 242 7.05 5.65 -17.01
C GLU A 242 7.30 7.07 -16.48
N GLU A 243 7.23 8.04 -17.37
CA GLU A 243 7.50 9.45 -17.09
C GLU A 243 6.30 10.28 -17.53
N TYR A 244 5.76 11.03 -16.59
CA TYR A 244 4.64 11.95 -16.73
C TYR A 244 5.09 13.38 -16.42
N GLY A 245 4.37 14.39 -16.92
CA GLY A 245 4.75 15.79 -16.70
C GLY A 245 4.80 16.17 -15.22
N GLU A 246 5.87 16.86 -14.79
CA GLU A 246 6.13 17.21 -13.36
C GLU A 246 5.01 18.00 -12.66
N LYS A 247 4.11 18.64 -13.41
CA LYS A 247 3.02 19.47 -12.88
C LYS A 247 1.64 18.93 -13.22
N GLU A 248 1.57 17.74 -13.79
CA GLU A 248 0.32 17.16 -14.21
C GLU A 248 -0.39 16.50 -13.02
N SER A 249 -1.68 16.77 -12.85
CA SER A 249 -2.44 16.17 -11.76
C SER A 249 -2.69 14.68 -12.03
N ILE A 250 -2.80 13.88 -10.98
CA ILE A 250 -3.07 12.44 -11.06
C ILE A 250 -4.33 12.20 -11.89
N LYS A 251 -5.40 12.94 -11.60
CA LYS A 251 -6.67 12.84 -12.32
C LYS A 251 -6.50 13.17 -13.81
N ASN A 252 -5.73 14.21 -14.15
CA ASN A 252 -5.50 14.56 -15.56
C ASN A 252 -4.75 13.46 -16.30
N ILE A 253 -3.74 12.85 -15.67
CA ILE A 253 -3.02 11.72 -16.25
C ILE A 253 -3.97 10.54 -16.46
N LEU A 254 -4.76 10.17 -15.45
CA LEU A 254 -5.72 9.07 -15.55
C LEU A 254 -6.74 9.25 -16.69
N GLN A 255 -7.15 10.50 -16.95
CA GLN A 255 -8.16 10.81 -17.98
C GLN A 255 -7.59 10.90 -19.40
N ASN A 256 -6.31 11.27 -19.55
CA ASN A 256 -5.73 11.61 -20.85
C ASN A 256 -4.68 10.61 -21.35
N ASP A 257 -4.04 9.87 -20.47
CA ASP A 257 -3.14 8.78 -20.87
C ASP A 257 -3.95 7.64 -21.52
N GLU A 258 -3.54 7.21 -22.72
CA GLU A 258 -4.30 6.24 -23.51
C GLU A 258 -4.53 4.90 -22.79
N LYS A 259 -3.55 4.46 -21.99
CA LYS A 259 -3.62 3.18 -21.26
C LYS A 259 -4.61 3.30 -20.11
N TYR A 260 -4.51 4.34 -19.28
CA TYR A 260 -5.46 4.53 -18.17
C TYR A 260 -6.87 4.79 -18.67
N LYS A 261 -7.02 5.65 -19.68
CA LYS A 261 -8.32 5.93 -20.29
C LYS A 261 -9.01 4.67 -20.78
N LYS A 262 -8.28 3.79 -21.47
CA LYS A 262 -8.80 2.49 -21.91
C LYS A 262 -9.29 1.63 -20.73
N TYR A 263 -8.51 1.53 -19.66
CA TYR A 263 -8.92 0.76 -18.48
C TYR A 263 -10.17 1.32 -17.81
N ILE A 264 -10.30 2.65 -17.74
CA ILE A 264 -11.48 3.30 -17.18
C ILE A 264 -12.72 3.06 -18.06
N GLU A 265 -12.59 3.23 -19.37
CA GLU A 265 -13.69 3.01 -20.33
C GLU A 265 -14.14 1.55 -20.41
N GLU A 266 -13.24 0.59 -20.12
CA GLU A 266 -13.52 -0.84 -20.10
C GLU A 266 -13.93 -1.36 -18.69
N GLY A 267 -13.97 -0.50 -17.67
CA GLY A 267 -14.29 -0.90 -16.29
C GLY A 267 -13.22 -1.77 -15.61
N ARG A 268 -11.97 -1.75 -16.10
CA ARG A 268 -10.83 -2.53 -15.62
C ARG A 268 -10.02 -1.77 -14.57
N LEU A 269 -10.70 -1.32 -13.51
CA LEU A 269 -10.06 -0.52 -12.46
C LEU A 269 -8.95 -1.27 -11.71
N ASP A 270 -9.04 -2.60 -11.64
CA ASP A 270 -8.03 -3.47 -11.03
C ASP A 270 -6.66 -3.43 -11.75
N GLU A 271 -6.62 -2.94 -12.99
CA GLU A 271 -5.39 -2.74 -13.76
C GLU A 271 -4.77 -1.35 -13.61
N ILE A 272 -5.46 -0.43 -12.94
CA ILE A 272 -4.95 0.92 -12.69
C ILE A 272 -4.03 0.89 -11.48
N SER A 273 -2.79 1.34 -11.68
CA SER A 273 -1.84 1.62 -10.60
C SER A 273 -1.36 3.06 -10.71
N LEU A 274 -1.35 3.77 -9.58
CA LEU A 274 -0.80 5.12 -9.44
C LEU A 274 0.72 5.11 -9.21
N ILE A 275 1.36 3.96 -8.94
CA ILE A 275 2.81 3.88 -8.73
C ILE A 275 3.60 4.59 -9.85
N PRO A 276 3.29 4.39 -11.15
CA PRO A 276 3.99 5.11 -12.21
C PRO A 276 3.85 6.63 -12.13
N ILE A 277 2.69 7.13 -11.70
CA ILE A 277 2.41 8.56 -11.55
C ILE A 277 3.13 9.12 -10.32
N LEU A 278 3.08 8.40 -9.20
CA LEU A 278 3.67 8.82 -7.92
C LEU A 278 5.21 8.89 -7.95
N PHE A 279 5.83 8.04 -8.77
CA PHE A 279 7.29 7.96 -8.94
C PHE A 279 7.78 8.50 -10.28
N SER A 280 6.92 9.23 -11.00
CA SER A 280 7.30 9.97 -12.20
C SER A 280 8.45 10.93 -11.90
N GLY A 281 9.37 11.12 -12.84
CA GLY A 281 10.55 11.98 -12.68
C GLY A 281 11.78 11.25 -12.12
N SER A 282 11.65 10.00 -11.68
CA SER A 282 12.78 9.29 -11.05
C SER A 282 13.98 9.10 -12.00
N LEU A 283 13.76 8.88 -13.31
CA LEU A 283 14.87 8.75 -14.26
C LEU A 283 15.52 10.10 -14.58
N LYS A 284 14.71 11.17 -14.61
CA LYS A 284 15.22 12.53 -14.72
C LYS A 284 16.07 12.88 -13.51
N GLU A 285 15.56 12.60 -12.31
CA GLU A 285 16.27 12.82 -11.04
C GLU A 285 17.62 12.09 -11.02
N LEU A 286 17.68 10.84 -11.46
CA LEU A 286 18.92 10.08 -11.58
C LEU A 286 20.01 10.84 -12.37
N ASN A 287 19.65 11.43 -13.50
CA ASN A 287 20.60 12.18 -14.33
C ASN A 287 21.08 13.46 -13.66
N GLU A 288 20.26 14.08 -12.81
CA GLU A 288 20.60 15.31 -12.09
C GLU A 288 21.47 15.06 -10.86
N ILE A 289 21.30 13.92 -10.19
CA ILE A 289 21.98 13.60 -8.92
C ILE A 289 23.30 12.86 -9.10
N LYS A 290 23.50 12.15 -10.22
CA LYS A 290 24.64 11.22 -10.37
C LYS A 290 26.01 11.87 -10.15
N ASP A 291 26.12 13.17 -10.40
CA ASP A 291 27.35 13.97 -10.26
C ASP A 291 27.41 14.78 -8.94
N ARG A 292 26.36 14.75 -8.11
CA ARG A 292 26.24 15.57 -6.88
C ARG A 292 26.62 14.82 -5.61
N TYR A 293 26.46 13.49 -5.60
CA TYR A 293 26.79 12.65 -4.47
C TYR A 293 28.08 11.89 -4.72
N SER A 294 28.78 11.55 -3.65
CA SER A 294 29.97 10.70 -3.71
C SER A 294 29.65 9.30 -4.26
N LYS A 295 28.45 8.81 -3.92
CA LYS A 295 27.91 7.53 -4.35
C LYS A 295 26.40 7.64 -4.54
N VAL A 296 25.89 7.12 -5.65
CA VAL A 296 24.46 6.97 -5.91
C VAL A 296 24.14 5.49 -6.07
N ILE A 297 23.19 4.98 -5.28
CA ILE A 297 22.72 3.61 -5.35
C ILE A 297 21.31 3.60 -5.94
N VAL A 298 21.15 2.98 -7.09
CA VAL A 298 19.85 2.76 -7.72
C VAL A 298 19.36 1.38 -7.32
N ILE A 299 18.15 1.29 -6.77
CA ILE A 299 17.53 0.02 -6.36
C ILE A 299 16.13 -0.09 -6.93
N SER A 300 15.76 -1.26 -7.46
CA SER A 300 14.43 -1.47 -8.06
C SER A 300 13.76 -2.74 -7.55
N ASP A 301 12.42 -2.77 -7.57
CA ASP A 301 11.64 -3.99 -7.30
C ASP A 301 11.76 -5.00 -8.47
N LYS A 302 12.11 -4.49 -9.66
CA LYS A 302 12.29 -5.23 -10.92
C LYS A 302 13.73 -5.17 -11.41
N LYS A 303 14.05 -6.00 -12.41
CA LYS A 303 15.35 -5.94 -13.10
C LYS A 303 15.58 -4.54 -13.68
N ILE A 304 16.74 -3.96 -13.39
CA ILE A 304 17.13 -2.64 -13.91
C ILE A 304 17.43 -2.75 -15.41
N ARG A 305 16.80 -1.88 -16.21
CA ARG A 305 16.91 -1.87 -17.70
C ARG A 305 17.47 -0.57 -18.28
N ILE A 306 17.90 0.36 -17.43
CA ILE A 306 18.48 1.63 -17.87
C ILE A 306 19.98 1.50 -18.10
N LYS A 307 20.48 2.24 -19.10
CA LYS A 307 21.92 2.45 -19.30
C LYS A 307 22.30 3.74 -18.60
N ILE A 308 23.37 3.69 -17.82
CA ILE A 308 23.87 4.83 -17.06
C ILE A 308 25.34 5.02 -17.45
N ASP A 309 25.69 6.24 -17.85
CA ASP A 309 27.08 6.61 -18.14
C ASP A 309 27.84 6.84 -16.83
N GLY A 310 29.10 6.40 -16.76
CA GLY A 310 30.00 6.63 -15.62
C GLY A 310 30.63 5.35 -15.06
N ASN A 311 31.21 5.46 -13.85
CA ASN A 311 31.74 4.31 -13.13
C ASN A 311 30.60 3.57 -12.41
N VAL A 312 29.96 2.65 -13.14
CA VAL A 312 28.81 1.89 -12.67
C VAL A 312 29.21 0.47 -12.31
N LYS A 313 28.97 0.09 -11.05
CA LYS A 313 29.11 -1.27 -10.55
C LYS A 313 27.74 -1.89 -10.33
N GLN A 314 27.48 -3.00 -10.99
CA GLN A 314 26.27 -3.79 -10.78
C GLN A 314 26.47 -4.76 -9.60
N ILE A 315 25.66 -4.62 -8.55
CA ILE A 315 25.69 -5.55 -7.39
C ILE A 315 24.87 -6.80 -7.71
N ASN A 316 23.68 -6.61 -8.28
CA ASN A 316 22.83 -7.66 -8.82
C ASN A 316 21.92 -7.07 -9.92
N ASP A 317 20.94 -7.82 -10.41
CA ASP A 317 20.04 -7.35 -11.47
C ASP A 317 19.05 -6.25 -11.03
N LYS A 318 18.96 -5.96 -9.73
CA LYS A 318 18.08 -4.96 -9.11
C LYS A 318 18.79 -3.79 -8.41
N ILE A 319 20.12 -3.83 -8.30
CA ILE A 319 20.92 -2.81 -7.61
C ILE A 319 22.13 -2.42 -8.47
N LEU A 320 22.23 -1.11 -8.76
CA LEU A 320 23.40 -0.48 -9.38
C LEU A 320 24.00 0.54 -8.42
N VAL A 321 25.33 0.62 -8.40
CA VAL A 321 26.10 1.62 -7.66
C VAL A 321 26.86 2.47 -8.66
N ILE A 322 26.73 3.78 -8.55
CA ILE A 322 27.43 4.79 -9.34
C ILE A 322 28.38 5.51 -8.39
N GLU A 323 29.68 5.42 -8.63
CA GLU A 323 30.70 6.07 -7.80
C GLU A 323 31.29 7.29 -8.53
N ASN A 324 31.30 8.44 -7.86
CA ASN A 324 32.01 9.61 -8.35
C ASN A 324 33.45 9.59 -7.88
N THR A 325 34.38 9.57 -8.84
CA THR A 325 35.81 9.67 -8.57
C THR A 325 36.29 11.11 -8.35
N LYS A 326 35.37 12.10 -8.38
CA LYS A 326 35.69 13.50 -8.07
C LYS A 326 35.44 13.76 -6.59
N SER A 327 36.44 13.48 -5.77
CA SER A 327 36.58 13.98 -4.40
C SER A 327 37.55 15.14 -4.36
#